data_AF-A0A2S6CUQ6-F1
#
_entry.id   AF-A0A2S6CUQ6-F1
#
_cell.length_a   1.000
_cell.length_b   1.000
_cell.length_c   1.000
_cell.angle_alpha   90.00
_cell.angle_beta   90.00
_cell.angle_gamma   90.00
#
_symmetry.space_group_name_H-M   'P 1'
#
loop_
_entity.id
_entity.type
_entity.pdbx_description
1 polymer ?
#
loop_
_entity_poly.entity_id
_entity_poly.type
_entity_poly.pdbx_seq_one_letter_code
_entity_poly.pdbx_strand_id
1 'polypeptide(L)'
;MTIEQAVLENLRELPTDKQQEVLDFIQFLKHKLSQIKEQVQEKPLQNKGDSFWEGVLRFRETIEREGIEFTDEDFADLRDRSPGREIDL
;
A
#
# COMPACT_ATOMS: atom_id res chain seq x y z
N MET A 1 -30.01 24.53 1.71
CA MET A 1 -28.59 24.97 1.77
C MET A 1 -27.79 24.06 0.88
N THR A 2 -26.96 24.62 0.00
CA THR A 2 -25.98 23.85 -0.76
C THR A 2 -24.67 23.77 0.02
N ILE A 3 -23.84 22.76 -0.27
CA ILE A 3 -22.52 22.62 0.35
C ILE A 3 -21.62 23.83 0.06
N GLU A 4 -21.73 24.41 -1.14
CA GLU A 4 -21.00 25.63 -1.53
C GLU A 4 -21.37 26.82 -0.64
N GLN A 5 -22.66 27.00 -0.36
CA GLN A 5 -23.14 28.06 0.52
C GLN A 5 -22.62 27.88 1.94
N ALA A 6 -22.66 26.65 2.48
CA ALA A 6 -22.16 26.37 3.82
C ALA A 6 -20.65 26.65 3.94
N VAL A 7 -19.86 26.25 2.94
CA VAL A 7 -18.41 26.48 2.92
C VAL A 7 -18.10 27.98 2.83
N LEU A 8 -18.81 28.75 2.00
CA LEU A 8 -18.59 30.19 1.87
C LEU A 8 -18.92 30.97 3.14
N GLU A 9 -20.02 30.62 3.82
CA GLU A 9 -20.40 31.28 5.08
C GLU A 9 -19.35 30.99 6.17
N ASN A 10 -18.93 29.72 6.33
CA ASN A 10 -17.90 29.36 7.30
C ASN A 10 -16.53 30.00 6.99
N LEU A 11 -16.17 30.15 5.70
CA LEU A 11 -14.91 30.81 5.31
C LEU A 11 -14.91 32.31 5.64
N ARG A 12 -16.06 32.98 5.51
CA ARG A 12 -16.20 34.42 5.79
C ARG A 12 -16.10 34.75 7.27
N GLU A 13 -16.50 33.82 8.14
CA GLU A 13 -16.39 33.97 9.59
C GLU A 13 -14.95 33.79 10.10
N LEU A 14 -14.05 33.24 9.27
CA LEU A 14 -12.65 33.04 9.63
C LEU A 14 -11.80 34.31 9.42
N PRO A 15 -10.77 34.54 10.27
CA PRO A 15 -9.78 35.59 10.05
C PRO A 15 -8.92 35.30 8.81
N THR A 16 -8.30 36.34 8.25
CA THR A 16 -7.55 36.27 6.98
C THR A 16 -6.46 35.20 6.97
N ASP A 17 -5.75 35.01 8.08
CA ASP A 17 -4.71 33.97 8.20
C ASP A 17 -5.29 32.55 8.02
N LYS A 18 -6.47 32.31 8.60
CA LYS A 18 -7.18 31.02 8.50
C LYS A 18 -7.82 30.81 7.13
N GLN A 19 -8.24 31.88 6.46
CA GLN A 19 -8.68 31.81 5.07
C GLN A 19 -7.53 31.39 4.15
N GLN A 20 -6.32 31.89 4.39
CA GLN A 20 -5.13 31.50 3.62
C GLN A 20 -4.78 30.02 3.85
N GLU A 21 -4.82 29.54 5.10
CA GLU A 21 -4.61 28.10 5.41
C GLU A 21 -5.59 27.20 4.65
N VAL A 22 -6.87 27.59 4.54
CA VAL A 22 -7.87 26.83 3.77
C VAL A 22 -7.54 26.83 2.27
N LEU A 23 -7.10 27.97 1.72
CA LEU A 23 -6.66 28.04 0.32
C LEU A 23 -5.46 27.13 0.05
N ASP A 24 -4.46 27.16 0.94
CA ASP A 24 -3.27 26.32 0.84
C ASP A 24 -3.64 24.83 0.93
N PHE A 25 -4.56 24.48 1.82
CA PHE A 25 -5.07 23.11 1.93
C PHE A 25 -5.83 22.66 0.67
N ILE A 26 -6.63 23.53 0.06
CA ILE A 26 -7.31 23.22 -1.21
C ILE A 26 -6.29 23.01 -2.33
N GLN A 27 -5.22 23.83 -2.40
CA GLN A 27 -4.14 23.63 -3.36
C GLN A 27 -3.42 22.30 -3.15
N PHE A 28 -3.13 21.95 -1.89
CA PHE A 28 -2.56 20.66 -1.51
C PHE A 28 -3.46 19.49 -1.95
N LEU A 29 -4.77 19.57 -1.71
CA LEU A 29 -5.72 18.53 -2.15
C LEU A 29 -5.74 18.38 -3.68
N LYS A 30 -5.74 19.49 -4.43
CA LYS A 30 -5.68 19.46 -5.89
C LYS A 30 -4.38 18.81 -6.39
N HIS A 31 -3.25 19.16 -5.79
CA HIS A 31 -1.95 18.58 -6.14
C HIS A 31 -1.93 17.08 -5.85
N LYS A 32 -2.35 16.65 -4.65
CA LYS A 32 -2.42 15.23 -4.26
C LYS A 32 -3.32 14.43 -5.22
N LEU A 33 -4.48 14.98 -5.60
CA LEU A 33 -5.37 14.32 -6.57
C LEU A 33 -4.75 14.24 -7.97
N SER A 34 -3.94 15.22 -8.39
CA SER A 34 -3.19 15.15 -9.65
C SER A 34 -2.13 14.04 -9.60
N GLN A 35 -1.41 13.93 -8.50
CA GLN A 35 -0.41 12.87 -8.30
C GLN A 35 -1.06 11.48 -8.31
N ILE A 36 -2.24 11.30 -7.72
CA ILE A 36 -2.99 10.04 -7.80
C ILE A 36 -3.37 9.73 -9.25
N LYS A 37 -3.80 10.73 -10.04
CA LYS A 37 -4.12 10.53 -11.47
C LYS A 37 -2.89 10.17 -12.31
N GLU A 38 -1.71 10.66 -11.94
CA GLU A 38 -0.43 10.31 -12.58
C GLU A 38 0.05 8.92 -12.17
N GLN A 39 -0.13 8.51 -10.90
CA GLN A 39 0.18 7.15 -10.43
C GLN A 39 -0.74 6.07 -11.04
N VAL A 40 -1.99 6.42 -11.36
CA VAL A 40 -2.91 5.52 -12.11
C VAL A 40 -2.52 5.41 -13.60
N GLN A 41 -1.60 6.26 -14.08
CA GLN A 41 -0.99 6.19 -15.41
C GLN A 41 0.38 5.47 -15.43
N GLU A 42 0.79 4.86 -14.31
CA GLU A 42 1.81 3.81 -14.40
C GLU A 42 1.18 2.58 -15.06
N LYS A 43 1.84 2.10 -16.13
CA LYS A 43 1.49 0.92 -16.93
C LYS A 43 0.75 -0.13 -16.08
N PRO A 44 -0.38 -0.70 -16.55
CA PRO A 44 -0.94 -1.87 -15.88
C PRO A 44 0.17 -2.91 -15.85
N LEU A 45 0.73 -3.17 -14.67
CA LEU A 45 1.63 -4.29 -14.45
C LEU A 45 0.73 -5.51 -14.59
N GLN A 46 0.55 -5.95 -15.83
CA GLN A 46 -0.30 -7.08 -16.17
C GLN A 46 0.04 -8.26 -15.26
N ASN A 47 -0.93 -8.65 -14.45
CA ASN A 47 -1.16 -10.02 -13.96
C ASN A 47 -0.07 -10.69 -13.10
N LYS A 48 0.96 -9.99 -12.61
CA LYS A 48 1.94 -10.63 -11.71
C LYS A 48 1.37 -10.91 -10.32
N GLY A 49 0.52 -10.02 -9.79
CA GLY A 49 -0.14 -10.23 -8.50
C GLY A 49 -1.12 -11.40 -8.56
N ASP A 50 -1.98 -11.40 -9.57
CA ASP A 50 -3.03 -12.43 -9.72
C ASP A 50 -2.44 -13.82 -9.97
N SER A 51 -1.43 -13.93 -10.85
CA SER A 51 -0.77 -15.21 -11.13
C SER A 51 -0.01 -15.78 -9.92
N PHE A 52 0.56 -14.92 -9.06
CA PHE A 52 1.21 -15.37 -7.83
C PHE A 52 0.19 -15.89 -6.82
N TRP A 53 -0.89 -15.15 -6.57
CA TRP A 53 -1.93 -15.56 -5.62
C TRP A 53 -2.70 -16.79 -6.08
N GLU A 54 -2.96 -16.93 -7.38
CA GLU A 54 -3.47 -18.18 -7.96
C GLU A 54 -2.52 -19.36 -7.69
N GLY A 55 -1.20 -19.13 -7.81
CA GLY A 55 -0.18 -20.12 -7.45
C GLY A 55 -0.24 -20.52 -5.98
N VAL A 56 -0.39 -19.56 -5.07
CA VAL A 56 -0.52 -19.81 -3.63
C VAL A 56 -1.79 -20.59 -3.29
N LEU A 57 -2.92 -20.29 -3.94
CA LEU A 57 -4.16 -21.01 -3.74
C LEU A 57 -4.06 -22.47 -4.22
N ARG A 58 -3.46 -22.72 -5.40
CA ARG A 58 -3.22 -24.08 -5.90
C ARG A 58 -2.26 -24.87 -5.01
N PHE A 59 -1.23 -24.20 -4.49
CA PHE A 59 -0.30 -24.80 -3.55
C PHE A 59 -1.01 -25.25 -2.27
N ARG A 60 -1.86 -24.39 -1.70
CA ARG A 60 -2.68 -24.74 -0.53
C ARG A 60 -3.63 -25.90 -0.80
N GLU A 61 -4.35 -25.88 -1.92
CA GLU A 61 -5.24 -26.98 -2.31
C GLU A 61 -4.48 -28.31 -2.46
N THR A 62 -3.26 -28.26 -2.98
CA THR A 62 -2.39 -29.43 -3.13
C THR A 62 -1.97 -29.99 -1.77
N ILE A 63 -1.54 -29.14 -0.84
CA ILE A 63 -1.20 -29.53 0.55
C ILE A 63 -2.38 -30.23 1.22
N GLU A 64 -3.58 -29.64 1.12
CA GLU A 64 -4.79 -30.18 1.75
C GLU A 64 -5.21 -31.51 1.11
N ARG A 65 -5.15 -31.62 -0.23
CA ARG A 65 -5.47 -32.86 -0.96
C ARG A 65 -4.50 -33.99 -0.64
N GLU A 66 -3.21 -33.68 -0.54
CA GLU A 66 -2.15 -34.66 -0.32
C GLU A 66 -1.90 -34.95 1.17
N GLY A 67 -2.58 -34.23 2.07
CA GLY A 67 -2.44 -34.40 3.51
C GLY A 67 -1.03 -34.08 4.01
N ILE A 68 -0.37 -33.10 3.40
CA ILE A 68 1.00 -32.72 3.76
C ILE A 68 0.95 -31.96 5.07
N GLU A 69 1.61 -32.50 6.10
CA GLU A 69 1.83 -31.83 7.38
C GLU A 69 3.26 -31.31 7.42
N PHE A 70 3.41 -30.03 7.79
CA PHE A 70 4.71 -29.41 7.99
C PHE A 70 5.06 -29.47 9.48
N THR A 71 6.17 -30.12 9.80
CA THR A 71 6.72 -30.17 11.15
C THR A 71 7.99 -29.34 11.25
N ASP A 72 8.41 -28.99 12.46
CA ASP A 72 9.64 -28.21 12.66
C ASP A 72 10.90 -28.94 12.15
N GLU A 73 10.87 -30.28 12.05
CA GLU A 73 11.98 -31.08 11.52
C GLU A 73 12.22 -30.86 10.02
N ASP A 74 11.16 -30.62 9.25
CA ASP A 74 11.23 -30.38 7.80
C ASP A 74 12.02 -29.10 7.44
N PHE A 75 12.17 -28.18 8.41
CA PHE A 75 12.87 -26.91 8.24
C PHE A 75 14.24 -26.88 8.91
N ALA A 76 14.64 -27.95 9.62
CA ALA A 76 15.83 -27.95 10.49
C ALA A 76 17.13 -27.68 9.72
N ASP A 77 17.21 -28.12 8.46
CA ASP A 77 18.41 -28.01 7.62
C ASP A 77 18.24 -27.04 6.44
N LEU A 78 17.14 -26.27 6.39
CA LEU A 78 16.92 -25.28 5.32
C LEU A 78 17.82 -24.06 5.42
N ARG A 79 18.34 -23.75 6.62
CA ARG A 79 19.26 -22.64 6.82
C ARG A 79 20.69 -23.10 6.58
N ASP A 80 21.41 -22.34 5.78
CA ASP A 80 22.86 -22.49 5.65
C ASP A 80 23.51 -22.32 7.04
N ARG A 81 24.18 -23.38 7.49
CA ARG A 81 24.90 -23.43 8.78
C ARG A 81 26.36 -23.04 8.62
N SER A 82 26.78 -22.66 7.42
CA SER A 82 28.14 -22.20 7.17
C SER A 82 28.41 -20.93 7.98
N PRO A 83 29.63 -20.79 8.54
CA PRO A 83 30.02 -19.54 9.17
C PRO A 83 29.83 -18.38 8.18
N GLY A 84 29.17 -17.32 8.62
CA GLY A 84 29.03 -16.10 7.85
C GLY A 84 30.39 -15.43 7.62
N ARG A 85 30.39 -14.33 6.85
CA ARG A 85 31.61 -13.55 6.61
C ARG A 85 32.17 -13.02 7.94
N GLU A 86 33.44 -13.32 8.22
CA GLU A 86 34.15 -12.75 9.37
C GLU A 86 34.26 -11.22 9.21
N ILE A 87 33.89 -10.47 10.25
CA ILE A 87 34.01 -9.01 10.33
C ILE A 87 35.00 -8.72 11.45
N ASP A 88 36.12 -8.09 11.11
CA ASP A 88 37.06 -7.56 12.10
C ASP A 88 36.47 -6.25 12.65
N LEU A 89 36.24 -6.20 13.97
CA LEU A 89 35.63 -5.06 14.68
C LEU A 89 36.70 -4.13 15.26
#